data_AF-A0AAE0SM50-F1
#
_entry.id   AF-A0AAE0SM50-F1
#
_cell.length_a   1.000
_cell.length_b   1.000
_cell.length_c   1.000
_cell.angle_alpha   90.00
_cell.angle_beta   90.00
_cell.angle_gamma   90.00
#
_symmetry.space_group_name_H-M   'P 1'
#
loop_
_entity.id
_entity.type
_entity.pdbx_description
1 polymer ?
#
loop_
_entity_poly.entity_id
_entity_poly.type
_entity_poly.pdbx_seq_one_letter_code
_entity_poly.pdbx_strand_id
1 'polypeptide(L)'
;MTNAVNFMTGKIFSLIRGSYSICYSDIGCFENKKPYDNALYHLPQSPSEIDVKFKLFTRRNPETYEILIADSMAIHLSKYTRTSHTKIIIHGYQHNFSALWDIKMKDEILKRAS
;
A
#
# COMPACT_ATOMS: atom_id res chain seq x y z
N MET A 1 30.66 55.93 3.85
CA MET A 1 29.76 56.69 4.75
C MET A 1 28.34 56.20 4.52
N THR A 2 27.76 55.60 5.57
CA THR A 2 26.32 55.54 5.92
C THR A 2 25.27 55.03 4.93
N ASN A 3 24.80 53.80 5.21
CA ASN A 3 23.41 53.35 5.49
C ASN A 3 22.21 54.01 4.78
N ALA A 4 21.35 53.17 4.19
CA ALA A 4 20.06 52.79 4.82
C ALA A 4 19.47 51.53 4.17
N VAL A 5 19.18 50.54 5.01
CA VAL A 5 18.45 49.30 4.72
C VAL A 5 16.96 49.57 4.97
N ASN A 6 16.06 49.09 4.11
CA ASN A 6 14.77 48.47 4.45
C ASN A 6 13.82 48.43 3.23
N PHE A 7 13.70 47.25 2.62
CA PHE A 7 12.44 46.86 2.01
C PHE A 7 12.06 45.48 2.54
N MET A 8 10.94 45.48 3.26
CA MET A 8 10.41 44.38 4.05
C MET A 8 10.29 43.11 3.21
N THR A 9 10.67 42.02 3.86
CA THR A 9 10.55 40.62 3.47
C THR A 9 9.16 40.29 2.93
N GLY A 10 9.08 40.10 1.61
CA GLY A 10 7.90 39.57 0.94
C GLY A 10 8.32 38.61 -0.15
N LYS A 11 9.05 37.54 0.20
CA LYS A 11 9.17 36.39 -0.70
C LYS A 11 7.79 35.76 -0.77
N ILE A 12 7.01 36.15 -1.79
CA ILE A 12 5.91 35.36 -2.29
C ILE A 12 6.56 34.03 -2.71
N PHE A 13 6.55 33.04 -1.82
CA PHE A 13 6.83 31.66 -2.19
C PHE A 13 5.72 31.28 -3.15
N SER A 14 6.01 31.38 -4.44
CA SER A 14 5.20 30.77 -5.47
C SER A 14 5.11 29.28 -5.13
N LEU A 15 3.93 28.85 -4.67
CA LEU A 15 3.57 27.45 -4.47
C LEU A 15 3.42 26.78 -5.84
N ILE A 16 4.48 26.72 -6.64
CA ILE A 16 4.51 25.82 -7.77
C ILE A 16 4.60 24.42 -7.17
N ARG A 17 3.45 23.78 -6.95
CA ARG A 17 3.40 22.34 -6.70
C ARG A 17 3.90 21.67 -7.97
N GLY A 18 5.21 21.41 -8.02
CA GLY A 18 5.85 20.76 -9.15
C GLY A 18 5.26 19.38 -9.39
N SER A 19 5.27 18.96 -10.65
CA SER A 19 5.11 17.54 -10.94
C SER A 19 6.37 16.81 -10.51
N TYR A 20 6.21 15.76 -9.72
CA TYR A 20 7.28 14.92 -9.19
C TYR A 20 7.00 13.46 -9.53
N SER A 21 8.07 12.68 -9.63
CA SER A 21 8.01 11.22 -9.75
C SER A 21 8.93 10.57 -8.72
N ILE A 22 8.51 9.44 -8.17
CA ILE A 22 9.32 8.57 -7.30
C ILE A 22 9.32 7.16 -7.86
N CYS A 23 10.42 6.42 -7.70
CA CYS A 23 10.55 5.05 -8.18
C CYS A 23 10.89 4.09 -7.04
N TYR A 24 10.28 2.92 -7.04
CA TYR A 24 10.59 1.81 -6.14
C TYR A 24 10.98 0.60 -6.97
N SER A 25 12.06 -0.08 -6.57
CA SER A 25 12.73 -1.14 -7.36
C SER A 25 11.77 -2.15 -8.00
N ASP A 26 10.83 -2.68 -7.22
CA ASP A 26 10.04 -3.84 -7.66
C ASP A 26 8.69 -3.48 -8.29
N ILE A 27 8.25 -2.22 -8.17
CA ILE A 27 6.90 -1.79 -8.59
C ILE A 27 6.91 -0.55 -9.50
N GLY A 28 8.09 -0.06 -9.86
CA GLY A 28 8.26 1.01 -10.84
C GLY A 28 8.08 2.42 -10.28
N CYS A 29 7.72 3.35 -11.16
CA CYS A 29 7.65 4.77 -10.86
C CYS A 29 6.20 5.28 -10.77
N PHE A 30 5.98 6.20 -9.84
CA PHE A 30 4.71 6.87 -9.58
C PHE A 30 4.91 8.36 -9.76
N GLU A 31 3.96 9.01 -10.42
CA GLU A 31 3.96 10.45 -10.66
C GLU A 31 2.67 11.07 -10.14
N ASN A 32 2.73 12.34 -9.77
CA ASN A 32 1.59 13.09 -9.26
C ASN A 32 0.98 14.05 -10.31
N LYS A 33 1.31 13.85 -11.60
CA LYS A 33 0.69 14.59 -12.70
C LYS A 33 -0.69 13.99 -13.02
N LYS A 34 -1.54 14.74 -13.71
CA LYS A 34 -2.85 14.28 -14.19
C LYS A 34 -2.74 12.89 -14.86
N PRO A 35 -3.60 11.91 -14.50
CA PRO A 35 -4.81 12.05 -13.67
C PRO A 35 -4.60 11.84 -12.15
N TYR A 36 -3.35 11.72 -11.68
CA TYR A 36 -3.02 11.38 -10.27
C TYR A 36 -2.85 12.60 -9.35
N ASP A 37 -3.17 13.80 -9.84
CA ASP A 37 -3.15 15.06 -9.07
C ASP A 37 -4.35 15.18 -8.11
N ASN A 38 -5.33 14.28 -8.22
CA ASN A 38 -6.50 14.19 -7.35
C ASN A 38 -6.18 13.85 -5.88
N ALA A 39 -4.97 13.37 -5.59
CA ALA A 39 -4.47 13.15 -4.23
C ALA A 39 -3.74 14.39 -3.66
N LEU A 40 -4.19 15.61 -4.00
CA LEU A 40 -3.53 16.87 -3.63
C LEU A 40 -2.04 16.93 -4.03
N TYR A 41 -1.67 16.27 -5.13
CA TYR A 41 -0.30 16.11 -5.62
C TYR A 41 0.62 15.27 -4.70
N HIS A 42 0.08 14.52 -3.74
CA HIS A 42 0.88 13.58 -2.95
C HIS A 42 1.35 12.40 -3.81
N LEU A 43 2.61 12.02 -3.64
CA LEU A 43 3.16 10.75 -4.11
C LEU A 43 2.89 9.66 -3.07
N PRO A 44 2.85 8.38 -3.47
CA PRO A 44 2.70 7.27 -2.53
C PRO A 44 3.88 7.21 -1.54
N GLN A 45 3.61 6.64 -0.37
CA GLN A 45 4.64 6.25 0.60
C GLN A 45 5.46 5.07 0.05
N SER A 46 6.67 4.87 0.57
CA SER A 46 7.50 3.75 0.13
C SER A 46 6.90 2.39 0.52
N PRO A 47 7.19 1.30 -0.22
CA PRO A 47 6.72 -0.04 0.16
C PRO A 47 7.09 -0.43 1.60
N SER A 48 8.26 -0.01 2.08
CA SER A 48 8.71 -0.23 3.46
C SER A 48 7.93 0.58 4.50
N GLU A 49 7.42 1.75 4.13
CA GLU A 49 6.60 2.59 5.02
C GLU A 49 5.15 2.10 5.09
N ILE A 50 4.62 1.59 3.98
CA ILE A 50 3.27 0.97 3.95
C ILE A 50 3.27 -0.41 4.63
N ASP A 51 4.37 -1.16 4.54
CA ASP A 51 4.54 -2.49 5.16
C ASP A 51 3.42 -3.48 4.78
N VAL A 52 3.17 -3.62 3.47
CA VAL A 52 2.13 -4.53 2.94
C VAL A 52 2.49 -5.98 3.29
N LYS A 53 1.55 -6.67 3.94
CA LYS A 53 1.69 -8.10 4.32
C LYS A 53 0.63 -8.95 3.65
N PHE A 54 1.06 -9.96 2.91
CA PHE A 54 0.17 -10.99 2.36
C PHE A 54 -0.05 -12.10 3.40
N LYS A 55 -1.18 -12.04 4.12
CA LYS A 55 -1.56 -13.06 5.11
C LYS A 55 -2.34 -14.18 4.43
N LEU A 56 -1.72 -15.36 4.28
CA LEU A 56 -2.34 -16.53 3.68
C LEU A 56 -3.09 -17.35 4.72
N PHE A 57 -4.39 -17.51 4.48
CA PHE A 57 -5.23 -18.49 5.16
C PHE A 57 -5.68 -19.54 4.16
N THR A 58 -5.70 -20.80 4.61
CA THR A 58 -6.21 -21.92 3.82
C THR A 58 -7.09 -22.80 4.69
N ARG A 59 -7.80 -23.76 4.09
CA ARG A 59 -8.55 -24.76 4.89
C ARG A 59 -7.63 -25.61 5.78
N ARG A 60 -6.32 -25.68 5.49
CA ARG A 60 -5.30 -26.37 6.32
C ARG A 60 -4.79 -25.52 7.49
N ASN A 61 -5.03 -24.21 7.48
CA ASN A 61 -4.67 -23.27 8.54
C ASN A 61 -5.73 -22.15 8.62
N PRO A 62 -6.97 -22.48 9.03
CA PRO A 62 -8.06 -21.50 8.99
C PRO A 62 -7.91 -20.42 10.07
N GLU A 63 -7.27 -20.73 11.19
CA GLU A 63 -7.15 -19.85 12.35
C GLU A 63 -5.88 -18.98 12.31
N THR A 64 -4.77 -19.51 11.79
CA THR A 64 -3.46 -18.84 11.78
C THR A 64 -2.99 -18.60 10.36
N TYR A 65 -2.48 -17.40 10.08
CA TYR A 65 -1.95 -17.07 8.76
C TYR A 65 -0.47 -17.42 8.62
N GLU A 66 -0.05 -17.65 7.38
CA GLU A 66 1.35 -17.60 6.96
C GLU A 66 1.61 -16.24 6.29
N ILE A 67 2.78 -15.64 6.51
CA ILE A 67 3.20 -14.49 5.72
C ILE A 67 3.75 -15.01 4.39
N LEU A 68 3.10 -14.62 3.30
CA LEU A 68 3.59 -14.88 1.95
C LEU A 68 4.55 -13.78 1.52
N ILE A 69 5.66 -14.21 0.95
CA ILE A 69 6.61 -13.38 0.24
C ILE A 69 6.36 -13.61 -1.26
N ALA A 70 6.44 -12.55 -2.06
CA ALA A 70 6.29 -12.61 -3.53
C ALA A 70 7.52 -13.23 -4.20
N ASP A 71 7.85 -14.46 -3.79
CA ASP A 71 8.95 -15.28 -4.28
C ASP A 71 8.41 -16.68 -4.62
N SER A 72 8.84 -17.24 -5.74
CA SER A 72 8.30 -18.51 -6.23
C SER A 72 8.59 -19.69 -5.29
N MET A 73 9.76 -19.71 -4.65
CA MET A 73 10.13 -20.76 -3.70
C MET A 73 9.32 -20.59 -2.40
N ALA A 74 9.21 -19.37 -1.89
CA ALA A 74 8.39 -19.08 -0.70
C ALA A 74 6.93 -19.48 -0.90
N ILE A 75 6.34 -19.20 -2.07
CA ILE A 75 4.97 -19.61 -2.40
C ILE A 75 4.87 -21.13 -2.48
N HIS A 76 5.84 -21.81 -3.11
CA HIS A 76 5.87 -23.27 -3.22
C HIS A 76 5.94 -23.98 -1.86
N LEU A 77 6.71 -23.43 -0.91
CA LEU A 77 6.88 -23.98 0.43
C LEU A 77 5.72 -23.65 1.39
N SER A 78 4.86 -22.70 1.03
CA SER A 78 3.70 -22.31 1.83
C SER A 78 2.54 -23.31 1.74
N LYS A 79 1.47 -23.08 2.49
CA LYS A 79 0.21 -23.81 2.35
C LYS A 79 -0.60 -23.43 1.11
N TYR A 80 -0.11 -22.54 0.23
CA TYR A 80 -0.77 -22.18 -1.01
C TYR A 80 -0.98 -23.41 -1.90
N THR A 81 -2.14 -23.49 -2.55
CA THR A 81 -2.47 -24.62 -3.43
C THR A 81 -3.00 -24.08 -4.75
N ARG A 82 -2.23 -24.27 -5.84
CA ARG A 82 -2.52 -23.72 -7.16
C ARG A 82 -3.83 -24.24 -7.79
N THR A 83 -4.33 -25.40 -7.35
CA THR A 83 -5.59 -25.98 -7.81
C THR A 83 -6.83 -25.40 -7.11
N SER A 84 -6.65 -24.70 -5.99
CA SER A 84 -7.74 -24.04 -5.27
C SER A 84 -7.97 -22.63 -5.79
N HIS A 85 -9.22 -22.18 -5.77
CA HIS A 85 -9.53 -20.78 -6.07
C HIS A 85 -8.86 -19.84 -5.06
N THR A 86 -8.10 -18.88 -5.56
CA THR A 86 -7.48 -17.82 -4.75
C THR A 86 -8.44 -16.64 -4.62
N LYS A 87 -8.67 -16.17 -3.39
CA LYS A 87 -9.47 -14.97 -3.09
C LYS A 87 -8.60 -13.99 -2.31
N ILE A 88 -8.56 -12.73 -2.73
CA ILE A 88 -7.79 -11.68 -2.07
C ILE A 88 -8.77 -10.73 -1.38
N ILE A 89 -8.57 -10.51 -0.08
CA ILE A 89 -9.33 -9.56 0.73
C ILE A 89 -8.39 -8.40 1.06
N ILE A 90 -8.80 -7.17 0.74
CA ILE A 90 -8.01 -5.96 0.96
C ILE A 90 -8.87 -5.01 1.78
N HIS A 91 -8.39 -4.65 2.97
CA HIS A 91 -9.08 -3.68 3.82
C HIS A 91 -8.89 -2.25 3.31
N GLY A 92 -9.74 -1.34 3.76
CA GLY A 92 -9.75 0.06 3.36
C GLY A 92 -9.56 1.02 4.52
N TYR A 93 -10.23 2.18 4.41
CA TYR A 93 -10.16 3.33 5.30
C TYR A 93 -10.10 2.98 6.80
N GLN A 94 -9.06 3.46 7.48
CA GLN A 94 -8.86 3.33 8.94
C GLN A 94 -8.97 1.90 9.52
N HIS A 95 -8.83 0.87 8.68
CA HIS A 95 -8.84 -0.51 9.12
C HIS A 95 -7.50 -1.19 8.89
N ASN A 96 -7.31 -2.28 9.61
CA ASN A 96 -6.30 -3.30 9.36
C ASN A 96 -7.02 -4.67 9.39
N PHE A 97 -6.30 -5.76 9.09
CA PHE A 97 -6.82 -7.13 9.19
C PHE A 97 -7.03 -7.59 10.65
N SER A 98 -7.93 -6.92 11.35
CA SER A 98 -8.52 -7.28 12.64
C SER A 98 -10.00 -6.88 12.71
N ALA A 99 -10.51 -6.19 11.69
CA ALA A 99 -11.92 -5.85 11.61
C ALA A 99 -12.75 -7.12 11.47
N LEU A 100 -13.92 -7.14 12.13
CA LEU A 100 -14.81 -8.31 12.14
C LEU A 100 -15.23 -8.76 10.74
N TRP A 101 -15.35 -7.83 9.78
CA TRP A 101 -15.76 -8.14 8.42
C TRP A 101 -14.66 -8.90 7.66
N ASP A 102 -13.38 -8.55 7.85
CA ASP A 102 -12.25 -9.24 7.23
C ASP A 102 -12.21 -10.70 7.68
N ILE A 103 -12.31 -10.91 9.00
CA ILE A 103 -12.27 -12.23 9.64
C ILE A 103 -13.47 -13.06 9.19
N LYS A 104 -14.68 -12.50 9.25
CA LYS A 104 -15.90 -13.20 8.85
C LYS A 104 -15.90 -13.54 7.37
N MET A 105 -15.46 -12.63 6.50
CA MET A 105 -15.38 -12.89 5.06
C MET A 105 -14.38 -14.02 4.77
N LYS A 106 -13.20 -13.98 5.40
CA LYS A 106 -12.21 -15.06 5.33
C LYS A 106 -12.83 -16.39 5.77
N ASP A 107 -13.47 -16.46 6.93
CA ASP A 107 -14.08 -17.69 7.47
C ASP A 107 -15.13 -18.26 6.53
N GLU A 108 -16.06 -17.44 6.04
CA GLU A 108 -17.14 -17.89 5.17
C GLU A 108 -16.62 -18.34 3.79
N ILE A 109 -15.58 -17.70 3.26
CA ILE A 109 -14.91 -18.16 2.04
C ILE A 109 -14.27 -19.53 2.25
N LEU A 110 -13.58 -19.74 3.37
CA LEU A 110 -12.93 -21.01 3.68
C LEU A 110 -13.93 -22.16 3.88
N LYS A 111 -15.11 -21.87 4.46
CA LYS A 111 -16.20 -22.85 4.66
C LYS A 111 -16.90 -23.23 3.36
N ARG A 112 -17.14 -22.26 2.46
CA ARG A 112 -17.94 -22.47 1.24
C ARG A 112 -17.20 -23.06 0.07
N ALA A 113 -15.88 -22.90 0.02
CA ALA A 113 -15.13 -23.45 -1.07
C ALA A 113 -15.33 -24.99 -1.04
N SER A 114 -15.98 -25.52 -2.08
CA SER A 114 -16.08 -26.94 -2.39
C SER A 114 -14.82 -27.33 -3.15
#